data_AF-A0A2X0J128-F1
#
_entry.id   AF-A0A2X0J128-F1
#
_cell.length_a   1.000
_cell.length_b   1.000
_cell.length_c   1.000
_cell.angle_alpha   90.00
_cell.angle_beta   90.00
_cell.angle_gamma   90.00
#
_symmetry.space_group_name_H-M   'P 1'
#
loop_
_entity.id
_entity.type
_entity.pdbx_description
1 polymer ?
#
loop_
_entity_poly.entity_id
_entity_poly.type
_entity_poly.pdbx_seq_one_letter_code
_entity_poly.pdbx_strand_id
1 'polypeptide(L)'
;MRGSTIGDAFGLCWFLRDVDGLRTVGHGGAGNGQFAELLLVPERGFAVSVMSNGGPGGVALNLEVVRFALEHYLGVVDRDPEPVPYVPAEVAPAAGVYEIDVMTLTIRAEEGAAAPTLEVVIKPEIRSASPKELPGSSAGPGRPPRALSRAAARPAARRRPRPGRRRAG
;
A
#
# COMPACT_ATOMS: atom_id res chain seq x y z
N MET A 1 4.83 1.66 -7.85
CA MET A 1 4.98 0.42 -7.07
C MET A 1 4.13 0.59 -5.82
N ARG A 2 3.21 -0.33 -5.50
CA ARG A 2 2.53 -0.31 -4.20
C ARG A 2 3.39 -1.12 -3.23
N GLY A 3 3.76 -0.55 -2.09
CA GLY A 3 4.38 -1.31 -1.01
C GLY A 3 3.41 -2.40 -0.53
N SER A 4 3.94 -3.57 -0.19
CA SER A 4 3.18 -4.69 0.36
C SER A 4 2.59 -4.34 1.73
N THR A 5 3.39 -3.72 2.60
CA THR A 5 2.99 -3.38 3.98
C THR A 5 3.38 -1.95 4.33
N ILE A 6 2.50 -1.28 5.07
CA ILE A 6 2.71 0.05 5.65
C ILE A 6 2.49 -0.07 7.16
N GLY A 7 3.30 0.60 7.97
CA GLY A 7 3.14 0.70 9.41
C GLY A 7 3.35 2.13 9.92
N ASP A 8 2.89 2.38 11.13
CA ASP A 8 3.07 3.64 11.87
C ASP A 8 4.48 3.71 12.49
N ALA A 9 5.10 2.54 12.73
CA ALA A 9 6.46 2.40 13.21
C ALA A 9 7.14 1.15 12.61
N PHE A 10 8.47 1.09 12.75
CA PHE A 10 9.28 -0.04 12.33
C PHE A 10 10.06 -0.62 13.52
N GLY A 11 9.85 -1.91 13.81
CA GLY A 11 10.59 -2.66 14.82
C GLY A 11 11.81 -3.36 14.23
N LEU A 12 12.22 -4.47 14.85
CA LEU A 12 13.27 -5.34 14.30
C LEU A 12 12.73 -6.14 13.11
N CYS A 13 12.78 -5.55 11.92
CA CYS A 13 12.28 -6.13 10.67
C CYS A 13 10.75 -6.32 10.62
N TRP A 14 9.98 -5.52 11.36
CA TRP A 14 8.52 -5.61 11.39
C TRP A 14 7.86 -4.25 11.27
N PHE A 15 6.79 -4.16 10.48
CA PHE A 15 5.90 -3.00 10.51
C PHE A 15 4.94 -3.13 11.68
N LEU A 16 4.83 -2.06 12.46
CA LEU A 16 3.92 -1.96 13.60
C LEU A 16 2.81 -0.97 13.26
N ARG A 17 1.56 -1.35 13.50
CA ARG A 17 0.40 -0.48 13.24
C ARG A 17 -0.71 -0.77 14.25
N ASP A 18 -1.44 0.26 14.66
CA ASP A 18 -2.66 0.07 15.44
C ASP A 18 -3.89 0.04 14.52
N VAL A 19 -4.67 -1.05 14.61
CA VAL A 19 -5.85 -1.29 13.78
C VAL A 19 -7.05 -1.49 14.69
N ASP A 20 -7.99 -0.53 14.64
CA ASP A 20 -9.21 -0.56 15.46
C ASP A 20 -8.88 -0.69 16.97
N GLY A 21 -7.80 -0.03 17.39
CA GLY A 21 -7.30 -0.06 18.77
C GLY A 21 -6.44 -1.27 19.15
N LEU A 22 -6.20 -2.22 18.22
CA LEU A 22 -5.34 -3.38 18.47
C LEU A 22 -3.97 -3.23 17.81
N ARG A 23 -2.92 -3.60 18.55
CA ARG A 23 -1.57 -3.67 17.98
C ARG A 23 -1.46 -4.82 16.98
N THR A 24 -1.07 -4.48 15.76
CA THR A 24 -0.73 -5.43 14.71
C THR A 24 0.75 -5.37 14.37
N VAL A 25 1.31 -6.53 14.02
CA VAL A 25 2.70 -6.70 13.62
C VAL A 25 2.70 -7.42 12.28
N GLY A 26 3.31 -6.83 11.25
CA GLY A 26 3.21 -7.40 9.91
C GLY A 26 4.42 -7.17 9.05
N HIS A 27 4.52 -7.99 8.01
CA HIS A 27 5.49 -7.83 6.94
C HIS A 27 4.96 -8.50 5.69
N GLY A 28 5.23 -7.90 4.54
CA GLY A 28 4.84 -8.43 3.25
C GLY A 28 6.00 -8.39 2.28
N GLY A 29 5.78 -8.89 1.08
CA GLY A 29 6.81 -8.95 0.06
C GLY A 29 6.19 -9.05 -1.30
N ALA A 30 6.83 -8.42 -2.28
CA ALA A 30 6.47 -8.53 -3.67
C ALA A 30 7.73 -8.81 -4.49
N GLY A 31 7.69 -9.86 -5.29
CA GLY A 31 8.68 -10.21 -6.30
C GLY A 31 8.01 -10.36 -7.66
N ASN A 32 8.73 -10.92 -8.62
CA ASN A 32 8.23 -11.12 -9.99
C ASN A 32 7.03 -12.08 -10.02
N GLY A 33 5.82 -11.51 -10.03
CA GLY A 33 4.56 -12.26 -10.03
C GLY A 33 4.25 -12.96 -8.71
N GLN A 34 5.06 -12.79 -7.65
CA GLN A 34 4.88 -13.44 -6.35
C GLN A 34 4.64 -12.39 -5.27
N PHE A 35 3.65 -12.62 -4.41
CA PHE A 35 3.24 -11.67 -3.38
C PHE A 35 2.92 -12.41 -2.08
N ALA A 36 3.36 -11.87 -0.96
CA ALA A 36 3.11 -12.43 0.36
C ALA A 36 2.73 -11.31 1.34
N GLU A 37 1.77 -11.58 2.21
CA GLU A 37 1.42 -10.72 3.35
C GLU A 37 1.30 -11.58 4.61
N LEU A 38 1.94 -11.15 5.68
CA LEU A 38 1.82 -11.73 7.02
C LEU A 38 1.36 -10.64 7.99
N LEU A 39 0.32 -10.92 8.76
CA LEU A 39 -0.14 -10.06 9.84
C LEU A 39 -0.41 -10.87 11.10
N LEU A 40 0.09 -10.38 12.22
CA LEU A 40 -0.08 -10.91 13.57
C LEU A 40 -0.91 -9.93 14.41
N VAL A 41 -1.79 -10.47 15.24
CA VAL A 41 -2.55 -9.73 16.27
C VAL A 41 -2.28 -10.40 17.63
N PRO A 42 -1.15 -10.09 18.29
CA PRO A 42 -0.67 -10.85 19.45
C PRO A 42 -1.67 -10.91 20.61
N GLU A 43 -2.33 -9.80 20.92
CA GLU A 43 -3.34 -9.69 22.00
C GLU A 43 -4.54 -10.62 21.81
N ARG A 44 -4.75 -11.10 20.58
CA ARG A 44 -5.86 -12.00 20.21
C ARG A 44 -5.40 -13.41 19.87
N GLY A 45 -4.10 -13.70 19.99
CA GLY A 45 -3.52 -14.99 19.61
C GLY A 45 -3.80 -15.36 18.15
N PHE A 46 -3.85 -14.36 17.25
CA PHE A 46 -4.27 -14.53 15.86
C PHE A 46 -3.16 -14.18 14.88
N ALA A 47 -3.12 -14.90 13.76
CA ALA A 47 -2.23 -14.64 12.64
C ALA A 47 -2.93 -14.97 11.33
N VAL A 48 -2.61 -14.22 10.27
CA VAL A 48 -3.02 -14.51 8.90
C VAL A 48 -1.82 -14.35 7.96
N SER A 49 -1.64 -15.33 7.07
CA SER A 49 -0.66 -15.30 6.00
C SER A 49 -1.37 -15.55 4.67
N VAL A 50 -1.10 -14.70 3.67
CA VAL A 50 -1.70 -14.78 2.34
C VAL A 50 -0.61 -14.72 1.29
N MET A 51 -0.64 -15.63 0.33
CA MET A 51 0.32 -15.69 -0.77
C MET A 51 -0.43 -15.76 -2.10
N SER A 52 0.08 -15.05 -3.11
CA SER A 52 -0.44 -15.11 -4.48
C SER A 52 0.70 -15.09 -5.50
N ASN A 53 0.49 -15.77 -6.62
CA ASN A 53 1.49 -16.00 -7.67
C ASN A 53 1.06 -15.41 -9.03
N GLY A 54 0.20 -14.38 -9.02
CA GLY A 54 -0.32 -13.71 -10.21
C GLY A 54 -0.27 -12.18 -10.07
N GLY A 55 0.27 -11.50 -11.09
CA GLY A 55 0.43 -10.05 -11.13
C GLY A 55 -0.48 -9.36 -12.16
N PRO A 56 -0.67 -8.02 -12.09
CA PRO A 56 -0.07 -7.10 -11.11
C PRO A 56 -0.89 -6.93 -9.82
N GLY A 57 -2.04 -7.61 -9.69
CA GLY A 57 -3.01 -7.40 -8.62
C GLY A 57 -2.76 -8.12 -7.30
N GLY A 58 -1.70 -8.93 -7.18
CA GLY A 58 -1.49 -9.82 -6.02
C GLY A 58 -1.43 -9.11 -4.67
N VAL A 59 -0.77 -7.94 -4.57
CA VAL A 59 -0.77 -7.14 -3.32
C VAL A 59 -2.18 -6.72 -2.92
N ALA A 60 -2.97 -6.20 -3.86
CA ALA A 60 -4.33 -5.75 -3.57
C ALA A 60 -5.21 -6.92 -3.12
N LEU A 61 -5.11 -8.06 -3.79
CA LEU A 61 -5.81 -9.28 -3.41
C LEU A 61 -5.43 -9.73 -2.00
N ASN A 62 -4.12 -9.83 -1.71
CA ASN A 62 -3.66 -10.30 -0.40
C ASN A 62 -4.16 -9.39 0.73
N LEU A 63 -4.09 -8.06 0.55
CA LEU A 63 -4.59 -7.11 1.53
C LEU A 63 -6.11 -7.21 1.72
N GLU A 64 -6.89 -7.43 0.67
CA GLU A 64 -8.34 -7.65 0.81
C GLU A 64 -8.66 -8.91 1.63
N VAL A 65 -7.90 -10.00 1.42
CA VAL A 65 -8.05 -11.23 2.20
C VAL A 65 -7.65 -11.01 3.67
N VAL A 66 -6.57 -10.27 3.94
CA VAL A 66 -6.16 -9.92 5.32
C VAL A 66 -7.26 -9.11 6.00
N ARG A 67 -7.80 -8.06 5.35
CA ARG A 67 -8.89 -7.24 5.89
C ARG A 67 -10.14 -8.08 6.15
N PHE A 68 -10.50 -8.96 5.22
CA PHE A 68 -11.61 -9.90 5.40
C PHE A 68 -11.38 -10.81 6.61
N ALA A 69 -10.18 -11.35 6.79
CA ALA A 69 -9.86 -12.23 7.91
C ALA A 69 -9.98 -11.50 9.26
N LEU A 70 -9.44 -10.29 9.37
CA LEU A 70 -9.57 -9.46 10.59
C LEU A 70 -11.04 -9.20 10.94
N GLU A 71 -11.84 -8.77 9.96
CA GLU A 71 -13.26 -8.47 10.20
C GLU A 71 -14.05 -9.75 10.52
N HIS A 72 -13.79 -10.84 9.79
CA HIS A 72 -14.55 -12.08 9.93
C HIS A 72 -14.26 -12.82 11.25
N TYR A 73 -12.99 -12.92 11.63
CA TYR A 73 -12.56 -13.72 12.78
C TYR A 73 -12.42 -12.91 14.06
N LEU A 74 -12.03 -11.62 13.97
CA LEU A 74 -11.77 -10.79 15.15
C LEU A 74 -12.79 -9.65 15.35
N GLY A 75 -13.61 -9.36 14.33
CA GLY A 75 -14.50 -8.20 14.33
C GLY A 75 -13.78 -6.86 14.14
N VAL A 76 -12.51 -6.91 13.74
CA VAL A 76 -11.60 -5.76 13.64
C VAL A 76 -11.64 -5.18 12.23
N VAL A 77 -11.83 -3.88 12.10
CA VAL A 77 -11.94 -3.22 10.79
C VAL A 77 -10.70 -2.39 10.47
N ASP A 78 -9.91 -2.86 9.51
CA ASP A 78 -8.79 -2.10 8.92
C ASP A 78 -9.30 -1.14 7.85
N ARG A 79 -9.39 0.15 8.23
CA ARG A 79 -9.86 1.24 7.36
C ARG A 79 -8.69 1.90 6.66
N ASP A 80 -8.95 2.36 5.44
CA ASP A 80 -8.07 3.34 4.83
C ASP A 80 -8.14 4.65 5.63
N PRO A 81 -7.01 5.37 5.79
CA PRO A 81 -7.01 6.67 6.44
C PRO A 81 -7.75 7.69 5.58
N GLU A 82 -8.33 8.67 6.27
CA GLU A 82 -9.08 9.73 5.62
C GLU A 82 -8.12 10.63 4.82
N PRO A 83 -8.39 10.88 3.53
CA PRO A 83 -7.61 11.82 2.74
C PRO A 83 -7.77 13.24 3.27
N VAL A 84 -6.66 13.97 3.38
CA VAL A 84 -6.67 15.41 3.66
C VAL A 84 -6.62 16.22 2.36
N PRO A 85 -7.20 17.42 2.30
CA PRO A 85 -7.10 18.28 1.13
C PRO A 85 -5.64 18.59 0.79
N TYR A 86 -5.31 18.62 -0.50
CA TYR A 86 -4.00 19.04 -0.96
C TYR A 86 -3.90 20.57 -0.93
N VAL A 87 -2.93 21.08 -0.17
CA VAL A 87 -2.58 22.50 -0.10
C VAL A 87 -1.15 22.66 -0.65
N PRO A 88 -0.96 23.25 -1.85
CA PRO A 88 0.36 23.37 -2.48
C PRO A 88 1.42 24.01 -1.58
N ALA A 89 1.04 25.05 -0.83
CA ALA A 89 1.94 25.75 0.10
C ALA A 89 2.45 24.85 1.25
N GLU A 90 1.67 23.86 1.69
CA GLU A 90 2.10 22.91 2.73
C GLU A 90 3.05 21.83 2.20
N VAL A 91 2.95 21.51 0.89
CA VAL A 91 3.83 20.52 0.24
C VAL A 91 5.08 21.16 -0.35
N ALA A 92 5.07 22.47 -0.61
CA ALA A 92 6.20 23.22 -1.18
C ALA A 92 7.55 22.97 -0.47
N PRO A 93 7.63 22.86 0.87
CA PRO A 93 8.88 22.55 1.57
C PRO A 93 9.45 21.14 1.25
N ALA A 94 8.59 20.20 0.83
CA ALA A 94 8.97 18.85 0.41
C ALA A 94 9.12 18.72 -1.11
N ALA A 95 8.89 19.79 -1.88
CA ALA A 95 9.09 19.78 -3.33
C ALA A 95 10.59 19.80 -3.63
N GLY A 96 11.03 18.92 -4.53
CA GLY A 96 12.44 18.78 -4.84
C GLY A 96 12.81 17.44 -5.48
N VAL A 97 14.10 17.28 -5.69
CA VAL A 97 14.72 16.06 -6.22
C VAL A 97 15.49 15.39 -5.09
N TYR A 98 15.18 14.12 -4.86
CA TYR A 98 15.77 13.28 -3.84
C TYR A 98 16.40 12.07 -4.51
N GLU A 99 17.44 11.52 -3.89
CA GLU A 99 18.14 10.37 -4.45
C GLU A 99 18.40 9.30 -3.40
N ILE A 100 18.38 8.06 -3.87
CA ILE A 100 18.99 6.90 -3.22
C ILE A 100 19.91 6.23 -4.25
N ASP A 101 20.69 5.23 -3.83
CA ASP A 101 21.68 4.55 -4.68
C ASP A 101 21.10 4.02 -6.00
N VAL A 102 19.82 3.64 -6.00
CA VAL A 102 19.17 2.98 -7.14
C VAL A 102 18.34 3.94 -8.01
N MET A 103 17.83 5.04 -7.45
CA MET A 103 16.81 5.86 -8.13
C MET A 103 16.77 7.31 -7.64
N THR A 104 16.21 8.16 -8.49
CA THR A 104 15.87 9.55 -8.22
C THR A 104 14.34 9.67 -8.05
N LEU A 105 13.91 10.45 -7.05
CA LEU A 105 12.53 10.75 -6.74
C LEU A 105 12.31 12.26 -6.89
N THR A 106 11.36 12.68 -7.71
CA THR A 106 11.02 14.09 -7.88
C THR A 106 9.60 14.35 -7.38
N ILE A 107 9.48 15.22 -6.38
CA ILE A 107 8.21 15.68 -5.83
C ILE A 107 7.91 17.06 -6.38
N ARG A 108 6.72 17.24 -6.97
CA ARG A 108 6.25 18.54 -7.48
C ARG A 108 4.95 18.95 -6.80
N ALA A 109 4.93 20.18 -6.30
CA ALA A 109 3.74 20.84 -5.80
C ALA A 109 3.31 21.91 -6.82
N GLU A 110 2.18 21.69 -7.48
CA GLU A 110 1.62 22.60 -8.48
C GLU A 110 0.34 23.24 -7.95
N GLU A 111 0.19 24.55 -8.15
CA GLU A 111 -1.08 25.24 -7.90
C GLU A 111 -2.14 24.79 -8.89
N GLY A 112 -3.39 24.65 -8.43
CA GLY A 112 -4.51 24.18 -9.26
C GLY A 112 -4.52 22.67 -9.56
N ALA A 113 -3.47 21.92 -9.17
CA ALA A 113 -3.48 20.46 -9.23
C ALA A 113 -4.32 19.84 -8.09
N ALA A 114 -4.88 18.66 -8.32
CA ALA A 114 -5.69 17.93 -7.32
C ALA A 114 -4.85 17.20 -6.25
N ALA A 115 -3.55 17.03 -6.49
CA ALA A 115 -2.60 16.33 -5.61
C ALA A 115 -1.17 16.68 -6.05
N PRO A 116 -0.15 16.52 -5.17
CA PRO A 116 1.24 16.62 -5.59
C PRO A 116 1.60 15.46 -6.53
N THR A 117 2.64 15.61 -7.35
CA THR A 117 3.09 14.52 -8.21
C THR A 117 4.40 13.92 -7.72
N LEU A 118 4.55 12.60 -7.88
CA LEU A 118 5.78 11.87 -7.63
C LEU A 118 6.23 11.19 -8.91
N GLU A 119 7.46 11.49 -9.29
CA GLU A 119 8.19 10.81 -10.34
C GLU A 119 9.31 9.98 -9.71
N VAL A 120 9.41 8.71 -10.12
CA VAL A 120 10.48 7.80 -9.69
C VAL A 120 11.18 7.25 -10.92
N VAL A 121 12.49 7.49 -11.00
CA VAL A 121 13.33 7.11 -12.13
C VAL A 121 14.52 6.31 -11.63
N ILE A 122 14.69 5.09 -12.14
CA ILE A 122 15.91 4.28 -11.90
C ILE A 122 17.08 4.99 -12.58
N LYS A 123 18.19 5.17 -11.85
CA LYS A 123 19.37 5.88 -12.36
C LYS A 123 19.89 5.23 -13.65
N PRO A 124 20.31 6.02 -14.68
CA PRO A 124 20.71 5.49 -15.98
C PRO A 124 21.80 4.41 -15.91
N GLU A 125 22.79 4.58 -15.04
CA GLU A 125 23.89 3.65 -14.81
C GLU A 125 23.40 2.29 -14.29
N ILE A 126 22.40 2.27 -13.40
CA ILE A 126 21.78 1.04 -12.89
C ILE A 126 20.98 0.35 -13.99
N ARG A 127 20.27 1.11 -14.81
CA ARG A 127 19.50 0.57 -15.94
C ARG A 127 20.41 -0.04 -17.00
N SER A 128 21.49 0.64 -17.37
CA SER A 128 22.46 0.17 -18.37
C SER A 128 23.25 -1.05 -17.90
N ALA A 129 23.52 -1.16 -16.60
CA ALA A 129 24.21 -2.32 -16.03
C ALA A 129 23.31 -3.55 -15.81
N SER A 130 21.98 -3.40 -15.93
CA SER A 130 21.05 -4.50 -15.65
C SER A 130 21.00 -5.49 -16.83
N PRO A 131 21.18 -6.80 -16.57
CA PRO A 131 21.03 -7.84 -17.60
C PRO A 131 19.56 -8.10 -17.98
N LYS A 132 18.60 -7.48 -17.28
CA LYS A 132 17.17 -7.58 -17.52
C LYS A 132 16.60 -6.20 -17.82
N GLU A 133 15.57 -6.15 -18.66
CA GLU A 133 14.79 -4.94 -18.86
C GLU A 133 14.11 -4.55 -17.54
N LEU A 134 14.50 -3.39 -17.00
CA LEU A 134 13.93 -2.87 -15.77
C LEU A 134 12.60 -2.17 -16.07
N PRO A 135 11.64 -2.21 -15.13
CA PRO A 135 10.37 -1.52 -15.27
C PRO A 135 10.57 -0.08 -15.75
N GLY A 136 9.70 0.39 -16.64
CA GLY A 136 9.65 1.80 -17.00
C GLY A 136 9.54 2.66 -15.75
N SER A 137 10.22 3.80 -15.73
CA SER A 137 9.97 4.84 -14.73
C SER A 137 8.47 5.16 -14.68
N SER A 138 7.99 5.72 -13.56
CA SER A 138 6.63 6.28 -13.55
C SER A 138 6.44 7.34 -14.66
N ALA A 139 7.56 7.90 -15.14
CA ALA A 139 7.73 8.73 -16.32
C ALA A 139 8.50 8.02 -17.45
N GLY A 140 8.00 6.87 -17.94
CA GLY A 140 8.49 6.33 -19.22
C GLY A 140 8.37 7.40 -20.33
N PRO A 141 9.08 7.27 -21.47
CA PRO A 141 9.02 8.28 -22.52
C PRO A 141 7.55 8.57 -22.91
N GLY A 142 7.11 9.81 -22.69
CA GLY A 142 5.74 10.27 -22.96
C GLY A 142 4.69 10.04 -21.85
N ARG A 143 5.05 9.54 -20.65
CA ARG A 143 4.09 9.33 -19.55
C ARG A 143 4.15 10.46 -18.52
N PRO A 144 3.03 11.13 -18.19
CA PRO A 144 3.04 12.22 -17.21
C PRO A 144 3.36 11.69 -15.80
N PRO A 145 3.95 12.54 -14.94
CA PRO A 145 4.20 12.20 -13.55
C PRO A 145 2.89 11.80 -12.85
N ARG A 146 2.97 10.81 -11.95
CA ARG A 146 1.76 10.28 -11.31
C ARG A 146 1.41 11.11 -10.10
N ALA A 147 0.13 11.50 -10.00
CA ALA A 147 -0.42 12.08 -8.79
C ALA A 147 -0.18 11.14 -7.58
N LEU A 148 0.31 11.71 -6.49
CA LEU A 148 0.30 11.13 -5.15
C LEU A 148 -1.12 11.16 -4.56
N SER A 149 -2.14 10.78 -5.34
CA SER A 149 -3.49 10.70 -4.82
C SER A 149 -3.75 9.32 -4.24
N ARG A 150 -4.06 9.30 -2.94
CA ARG A 150 -4.63 8.17 -2.22
C ARG A 150 -6.10 8.46 -1.97
N ALA A 151 -6.97 8.28 -2.97
CA ALA A 151 -8.37 7.88 -2.77
C ALA A 151 -9.11 7.71 -4.10
N ALA A 152 -9.40 6.47 -4.46
CA ALA A 152 -10.76 6.19 -4.92
C ALA A 152 -11.51 5.74 -3.66
N ALA A 153 -12.35 6.60 -3.09
CA ALA A 153 -13.28 6.18 -2.06
C ALA A 153 -14.08 5.00 -2.60
N ARG A 154 -13.99 3.84 -1.94
CA ARG A 154 -14.82 2.68 -2.29
C ARG A 154 -16.27 3.03 -1.96
N PRO A 155 -17.25 2.87 -2.88
CA PRO A 155 -18.65 2.88 -2.47
C PRO A 155 -18.86 1.75 -1.47
N ALA A 156 -19.56 2.05 -0.37
CA ALA A 156 -19.85 1.07 0.67
C ALA A 156 -20.48 -0.18 0.05
N ALA A 157 -19.81 -1.32 0.17
CA ALA A 157 -20.37 -2.60 -0.24
C ALA A 157 -21.63 -2.84 0.59
N ARG A 158 -22.78 -2.96 -0.07
CA ARG A 158 -24.06 -3.32 0.58
C ARG A 158 -23.86 -4.66 1.28
N ARG A 159 -23.78 -4.65 2.62
CA ARG A 159 -23.72 -5.87 3.43
C ARG A 159 -24.95 -6.73 3.11
N ARG A 160 -24.76 -7.91 2.52
CA ARG A 160 -25.81 -8.92 2.47
C ARG A 160 -26.05 -9.43 3.90
N PRO A 161 -27.30 -9.49 4.38
CA PRO A 161 -27.59 -10.02 5.71
C PRO A 161 -27.15 -11.48 5.79
N ARG A 162 -26.45 -11.84 6.89
CA ARG A 162 -26.07 -13.23 7.17
C ARG A 162 -27.35 -14.06 7.35
N PRO A 163 -27.50 -15.23 6.69
CA PRO A 163 -28.62 -16.12 6.96
C PRO A 163 -28.55 -16.57 8.42
N GLY A 164 -29.65 -16.38 9.15
CA GLY A 164 -29.75 -16.67 10.58
C GLY A 164 -29.44 -18.14 10.86
N ARG A 165 -28.55 -18.38 11.83
CA ARG A 165 -28.34 -19.72 12.40
C ARG A 165 -29.67 -20.19 12.99
N ARG A 166 -30.31 -21.17 12.36
CA ARG A 166 -31.39 -21.93 12.99
C ARG A 166 -30.79 -22.65 14.20
N ARG A 167 -31.25 -22.29 15.40
CA ARG A 167 -31.01 -23.09 16.60
C ARG A 167 -31.79 -24.39 16.41
N ALA A 168 -31.08 -25.53 16.37
CA ALA A 168 -31.71 -26.82 16.59
C ALA A 168 -32.04 -26.91 18.08
N GLY A 169 -33.33 -27.04 18.39
CA GLY A 169 -33.81 -27.55 19.67
C GLY A 169 -34.05 -29.04 19.56
#